data_AF-A0A0Q8W1E8-F1
#
_entry.id   AF-A0A0Q8W1E8-F1
#
_cell.length_a   1.000
_cell.length_b   1.000
_cell.length_c   1.000
_cell.angle_alpha   90.00
_cell.angle_beta   90.00
_cell.angle_gamma   90.00
#
_symmetry.space_group_name_H-M   'P 1'
#
loop_
_entity.id
_entity.type
_entity.pdbx_description
1 polymer ?
#
loop_
_entity_poly.entity_id
_entity_poly.type
_entity_poly.pdbx_seq_one_letter_code
_entity_poly.pdbx_strand_id
1 'polypeptide(L)'
;MPPLEIEIERDTVTVRRAPRYSRFLTLGALVGAVVALILTVAFPANDEFDKGQVFGFLLLACGAIGVALGAVVALVIDRASARRAQAVTAEHETIHPMDE
;
A
#
# COMPACT_ATOMS: atom_id res chain seq x y z
N MET A 1 -55.64 -13.10 8.73
CA MET A 1 -54.23 -12.95 8.35
C MET A 1 -53.85 -11.50 8.56
N PRO A 2 -52.98 -11.16 9.53
CA PRO A 2 -52.52 -9.79 9.69
C PRO A 2 -51.57 -9.42 8.53
N PRO A 3 -51.55 -8.14 8.10
CA PRO A 3 -50.66 -7.69 7.03
C PRO A 3 -49.19 -7.70 7.49
N LEU A 4 -48.29 -8.21 6.64
CA LEU A 4 -46.85 -8.26 6.91
C LEU A 4 -46.23 -6.88 6.67
N GLU A 5 -45.67 -6.28 7.71
CA GLU A 5 -44.89 -5.05 7.63
C GLU A 5 -43.46 -5.41 7.27
N ILE A 6 -43.05 -5.11 6.03
CA ILE A 6 -41.71 -5.41 5.54
C ILE A 6 -40.81 -4.21 5.87
N GLU A 7 -40.08 -4.30 6.97
CA GLU A 7 -39.06 -3.32 7.35
C GLU A 7 -37.75 -3.65 6.61
N ILE A 8 -37.36 -2.81 5.63
CA ILE A 8 -36.12 -2.98 4.87
C ILE A 8 -35.02 -2.16 5.53
N GLU A 9 -34.26 -2.79 6.44
CA GLU A 9 -33.04 -2.20 7.00
C GLU A 9 -31.87 -2.36 6.00
N ARG A 10 -31.40 -1.26 5.43
CA ARG A 10 -30.27 -1.24 4.50
C ARG A 10 -28.97 -1.02 5.27
N ASP A 11 -28.29 -2.09 5.67
CA ASP A 11 -26.94 -1.97 6.24
C ASP A 11 -25.87 -1.95 5.14
N THR A 12 -25.30 -0.78 4.89
CA THR A 12 -24.23 -0.58 3.89
C THR A 12 -22.86 -0.94 4.47
N VAL A 13 -22.50 -2.22 4.42
CA VAL A 13 -21.15 -2.67 4.81
C VAL A 13 -20.16 -2.42 3.66
N THR A 14 -19.37 -1.35 3.79
CA THR A 14 -18.27 -1.07 2.87
C THR A 14 -17.07 -1.95 3.18
N VAL A 15 -16.86 -3.02 2.40
CA VAL A 15 -15.63 -3.82 2.47
C VAL A 15 -14.48 -2.99 1.90
N ARG A 16 -13.73 -2.31 2.76
CA ARG A 16 -12.51 -1.60 2.38
C ARG A 16 -11.44 -2.65 2.08
N ARG A 17 -11.15 -2.91 0.81
CA ARG A 17 -9.98 -3.70 0.42
C ARG A 17 -8.73 -2.95 0.91
N ALA A 18 -8.04 -3.49 1.91
CA ALA A 18 -6.77 -2.94 2.37
C ALA A 18 -5.76 -2.98 1.20
N PRO A 19 -5.31 -1.82 0.68
CA PRO A 19 -4.39 -1.77 -0.43
C PRO A 19 -3.05 -2.37 -0.03
N ARG A 20 -2.45 -3.18 -0.91
CA ARG A 20 -1.18 -3.88 -0.62
C ARG A 20 0.02 -2.95 -0.81
N TYR A 21 0.20 -2.00 0.10
CA TYR A 21 1.32 -1.06 0.12
C TYR A 21 2.70 -1.76 0.20
N SER A 22 2.77 -2.94 0.80
CA SER A 22 4.02 -3.68 1.04
C SER A 22 4.87 -3.90 -0.21
N ARG A 23 4.27 -4.11 -1.38
CA ARG A 23 5.00 -4.35 -2.64
C ARG A 23 5.75 -3.12 -3.12
N PHE A 24 5.16 -1.93 -2.98
CA PHE A 24 5.78 -0.69 -3.42
C PHE A 24 6.88 -0.23 -2.46
N LEU A 25 6.66 -0.41 -1.14
CA LEU A 25 7.70 -0.11 -0.15
C LEU A 25 8.92 -1.02 -0.35
N THR A 26 8.70 -2.33 -0.52
CA THR A 26 9.80 -3.29 -0.75
C THR A 26 10.54 -3.03 -2.05
N LEU A 27 9.83 -2.72 -3.14
CA LEU A 27 10.47 -2.34 -4.40
C LEU A 27 11.30 -1.07 -4.26
N GLY A 28 10.76 -0.03 -3.61
CA GLY A 28 11.48 1.21 -3.34
C GLY A 28 12.73 1.01 -2.49
N ALA A 29 12.63 0.20 -1.42
CA ALA A 29 13.77 -0.18 -0.58
C ALA A 29 14.83 -0.93 -1.39
N LEU A 30 14.42 -1.88 -2.23
CA LEU A 30 15.33 -2.68 -3.05
C LEU A 30 16.09 -1.80 -4.03
N VAL A 31 15.39 -0.90 -4.73
CA VAL A 31 16.01 0.07 -5.65
C VAL A 31 16.98 0.98 -4.90
N GLY A 32 16.58 1.50 -3.72
CA GLY A 32 17.45 2.31 -2.87
C GLY A 32 18.71 1.56 -2.43
N ALA A 33 18.58 0.28 -2.07
CA ALA A 33 19.71 -0.57 -1.71
C ALA A 33 20.67 -0.83 -2.87
N VAL A 34 20.14 -1.05 -4.08
CA VAL A 34 20.96 -1.20 -5.29
C VAL A 34 21.71 0.10 -5.59
N VAL A 35 21.06 1.26 -5.48
CA VAL A 35 21.73 2.56 -5.65
C VAL A 35 22.83 2.74 -4.61
N ALA A 36 22.57 2.46 -3.34
CA ALA A 36 23.57 2.54 -2.28
C ALA A 36 24.79 1.65 -2.58
N LEU A 37 24.56 0.41 -3.02
CA LEU A 37 25.62 -0.52 -3.39
C LEU A 37 26.46 0.02 -4.55
N ILE A 38 25.81 0.53 -5.61
CA ILE A 38 26.47 1.13 -6.76
C ILE A 38 27.34 2.31 -6.32
N LEU A 39 26.81 3.20 -5.48
CA LEU A 39 27.56 4.35 -4.97
C LEU A 39 28.78 3.89 -4.16
N THR A 40 28.62 2.91 -3.26
CA THR A 40 29.75 2.39 -2.46
C THR A 40 30.88 1.83 -3.33
N VAL A 41 30.57 1.14 -4.43
CA VAL A 41 31.61 0.57 -5.31
C VAL A 41 32.16 1.57 -6.32
N ALA A 42 31.36 2.58 -6.70
CA ALA A 42 31.76 3.61 -7.66
C ALA A 42 32.71 4.65 -7.04
N PHE A 43 32.59 4.92 -5.75
CA PHE A 43 33.51 5.80 -5.04
C PHE A 43 34.73 5.03 -4.49
N PRO A 44 35.94 5.63 -4.55
CA PRO A 44 37.13 5.04 -3.97
C PRO A 44 37.00 4.90 -2.45
N ALA A 45 37.83 4.04 -1.86
CA ALA A 45 37.89 3.86 -0.41
C ALA A 45 38.21 5.20 0.28
N ASN A 46 37.59 5.42 1.43
CA ASN A 46 37.84 6.59 2.26
C ASN A 46 38.77 6.17 3.41
N ASP A 47 39.77 6.99 3.72
CA ASP A 47 40.72 6.72 4.81
C ASP A 47 40.07 6.84 6.22
N GLU A 48 38.95 7.57 6.32
CA GLU A 48 38.19 7.79 7.56
C GLU A 48 37.11 6.73 7.81
N PHE A 49 36.59 6.09 6.76
CA PHE A 49 35.46 5.15 6.87
C PHE A 49 35.68 3.90 6.03
N ASP A 50 35.53 2.74 6.66
CA ASP A 50 35.53 1.47 5.94
C ASP A 50 34.33 1.38 4.97
N LYS A 51 34.50 0.63 3.88
CA LYS A 51 33.48 0.44 2.85
C LYS A 51 32.16 -0.07 3.43
N GLY A 52 32.20 -0.92 4.46
CA GLY A 52 31.01 -1.40 5.15
C GLY A 52 30.23 -0.26 5.85
N GLN A 53 30.93 0.70 6.44
CA GLN A 53 30.31 1.86 7.08
C GLN A 53 29.70 2.81 6.05
N VAL A 54 30.44 3.10 4.98
CA VAL A 54 29.95 3.93 3.86
C VAL A 54 28.71 3.31 3.24
N PHE A 55 28.73 1.99 3.00
CA PHE A 55 27.56 1.25 2.52
C PHE A 55 26.39 1.37 3.49
N GLY A 56 26.62 1.18 4.79
CA GLY A 56 25.58 1.30 5.81
C GLY A 56 24.89 2.67 5.80
N PHE A 57 25.66 3.77 5.75
CA PHE A 57 25.10 5.11 5.68
C PHE A 57 24.33 5.38 4.39
N LEU A 58 24.90 4.97 3.24
CA LEU A 58 24.23 5.11 1.95
C LEU A 58 22.97 4.26 1.89
N LEU A 59 22.99 3.04 2.42
CA LEU A 59 21.85 2.13 2.46
C LEU A 59 20.71 2.73 3.30
N LEU A 60 21.03 3.31 4.47
CA LEU A 60 20.04 3.98 5.30
C LEU A 60 19.42 5.19 4.57
N ALA A 61 20.25 6.06 3.99
CA ALA A 61 19.79 7.25 3.30
C ALA A 61 19.01 6.92 2.02
N CYS A 62 19.61 6.19 1.09
CA CYS A 62 18.99 5.80 -0.18
C CYS A 62 17.81 4.84 0.03
N GLY A 63 17.88 3.94 1.02
CA GLY A 63 16.78 3.06 1.38
C GLY A 63 15.58 3.82 1.93
N ALA A 64 15.79 4.76 2.85
CA ALA A 64 14.72 5.61 3.38
C ALA A 64 14.06 6.46 2.28
N ILE A 65 14.87 7.09 1.42
CA ILE A 65 14.38 7.85 0.26
C ILE A 65 13.61 6.93 -0.70
N GLY A 66 14.16 5.75 -1.01
CA GLY A 66 13.53 4.77 -1.90
C GLY A 66 12.17 4.28 -1.37
N VAL A 67 12.08 3.98 -0.07
CA VAL A 67 10.83 3.61 0.59
C VAL A 67 9.83 4.76 0.55
N ALA A 68 10.26 6.00 0.85
CA ALA A 68 9.40 7.17 0.83
C ALA A 68 8.83 7.41 -0.58
N LEU A 69 9.66 7.37 -1.62
CA LEU A 69 9.23 7.48 -3.01
C LEU A 69 8.29 6.34 -3.41
N GLY A 70 8.63 5.10 -3.03
CA GLY A 70 7.77 3.93 -3.26
C GLY A 70 6.40 4.07 -2.60
N ALA A 71 6.35 4.57 -1.37
CA ALA A 71 5.12 4.85 -0.65
C ALA A 71 4.29 5.97 -1.32
N VAL A 72 4.93 7.06 -1.76
CA VAL A 72 4.25 8.14 -2.50
C VAL A 72 3.63 7.59 -3.78
N VAL A 73 4.38 6.81 -4.56
CA VAL A 73 3.85 6.16 -5.78
C VAL A 73 2.68 5.23 -5.45
N ALA A 74 2.80 4.44 -4.38
CA ALA A 74 1.72 3.56 -3.93
C ALA A 74 0.45 4.35 -3.57
N LEU A 75 0.60 5.47 -2.86
CA LEU A 75 -0.51 6.35 -2.48
C LEU A 75 -1.17 7.00 -3.69
N VAL A 76 -0.39 7.42 -4.70
CA VAL A 76 -0.94 7.99 -5.94
C VAL A 76 -1.75 6.95 -6.70
N ILE A 77 -1.21 5.73 -6.85
CA ILE A 77 -1.89 4.63 -7.53
C ILE A 77 -3.14 4.20 -6.74
N ASP A 78 -3.05 4.08 -5.42
CA ASP A 78 -4.18 3.73 -4.57
C ASP A 78 -5.27 4.80 -4.66
N ARG A 79 -4.91 6.08 -4.64
CA ARG A 79 -5.86 7.18 -4.77
C ARG A 79 -6.54 7.20 -6.14
N ALA A 80 -5.85 6.81 -7.20
CA ALA A 80 -6.46 6.62 -8.52
C ALA A 80 -7.38 5.38 -8.55
N SER A 81 -6.97 4.28 -7.91
CA SER A 81 -7.73 3.04 -7.83
C SER A 81 -8.98 3.16 -6.97
N ALA A 82 -8.90 3.83 -5.81
CA ALA A 82 -10.03 4.08 -4.92
C ALA A 82 -11.10 4.97 -5.58
N ARG A 83 -10.68 5.95 -6.40
CA ARG A 83 -11.60 6.73 -7.25
C ARG A 83 -12.31 5.84 -8.27
N ARG A 84 -11.60 4.86 -8.85
CA ARG A 84 -12.15 3.96 -9.87
C ARG A 84 -13.00 2.82 -9.30
N ALA A 85 -12.72 2.39 -8.07
CA ALA A 85 -13.43 1.31 -7.39
C ALA A 85 -14.84 1.70 -6.92
N GLN A 86 -15.18 2.99 -6.84
CA GLN A 86 -16.57 3.42 -6.63
C GLN A 86 -17.51 3.08 -7.80
N ALA A 87 -16.98 2.63 -8.94
CA ALA A 87 -17.79 2.32 -10.13
C ALA A 87 -18.40 0.91 -10.13
N VAL A 88 -18.26 0.11 -9.06
CA VAL A 88 -18.90 -1.22 -8.97
C VAL A 88 -19.90 -1.21 -7.81
N THR A 89 -21.12 -0.78 -8.14
CA THR A 89 -22.34 -0.93 -7.34
C THR A 89 -22.50 -2.39 -6.92
N ALA A 90 -22.44 -2.66 -5.63
CA ALA A 90 -22.89 -3.93 -5.07
C ALA A 90 -24.39 -3.79 -4.78
N GLU A 91 -25.24 -4.33 -5.65
CA GLU A 91 -26.63 -4.63 -5.28
C GLU A 91 -26.60 -5.83 -4.31
N HIS A 92 -27.09 -5.63 -3.09
CA HIS A 92 -27.37 -6.69 -2.14
C HIS A 92 -28.87 -6.68 -1.88
N GLU A 93 -29.56 -7.73 -2.32
CA GLU A 93 -30.96 -7.98 -1.98
C GLU A 93 -30.99 -9.13 -0.96
N THR A 94 -31.19 -8.76 0.31
CA THR A 94 -31.32 -9.72 1.42
C THR A 94 -32.81 -9.98 1.67
N ILE A 95 -33.27 -11.21 1.45
CA ILE A 95 -34.65 -11.65 1.70
C ILE A 95 -34.70 -12.33 3.07
N HIS A 96 -35.52 -11.81 4.00
CA HIS A 96 -35.80 -12.45 5.30
C HIS A 96 -37.06 -13.33 5.18
N PRO A 97 -36.98 -14.67 5.32
CA PRO A 97 -38.17 -15.48 5.57
C PRO A 97 -38.62 -15.24 7.01
N MET A 98 -39.90 -14.95 7.22
CA MET A 98 -40.46 -14.68 8.54
C MET A 98 -40.57 -15.98 9.33
N ASP A 99 -39.87 -16.07 10.47
CA ASP A 99 -40.10 -17.13 11.44
C ASP A 99 -41.20 -16.67 12.42
N GLU A 100 -42.15 -17.58 12.65
CA GLU A 100 -43.47 -17.46 13.30
C GLU A 100 -43.43 -17.20 14.82
#